data_AF-A0AAJ0CPY2-F1
#
_entry.id   AF-A0AAJ0CPY2-F1
#
_cell.length_a   1.000
_cell.length_b   1.000
_cell.length_c   1.000
_cell.angle_alpha   90.00
_cell.angle_beta   90.00
_cell.angle_gamma   90.00
#
_symmetry.space_group_name_H-M   'P 1'
#
loop_
_entity.id
_entity.type
_entity.pdbx_description
1 polymer ?
#
loop_
_entity_poly.entity_id
_entity_poly.type
_entity_poly.pdbx_seq_one_letter_code
_entity_poly.pdbx_strand_id
1 'polypeptide(L)'
;MPPVTNLMLRRESGCFGFTHERKYYHVDGSFIKRSLRPSEWQHNPFAGTLFIPRFGNERLMNEAAVLRFIAEKTDIPVPRLYGCFEDDNAVYIVMEYVEGVSMAKLNPEQRKIVEVELEGYLKTLRSMKSDIWGGPSGIVSLPYLSIIFMLIISV
;
A
#
# COMPACT_ATOMS: atom_id res chain seq x y z
N MET A 1 4.04 27.55 -13.33
CA MET A 1 4.77 26.93 -12.22
C MET A 1 5.77 25.95 -12.82
N PRO A 2 7.06 25.99 -12.44
CA PRO A 2 8.04 25.03 -12.98
C PRO A 2 7.63 23.58 -12.64
N PRO A 3 7.94 22.60 -13.48
CA PRO A 3 7.55 21.21 -13.26
C PRO A 3 8.22 20.66 -12.00
N VAL A 4 7.46 19.91 -11.20
CA VAL A 4 7.98 19.23 -10.01
C VAL A 4 9.02 18.20 -10.45
N THR A 5 10.25 18.35 -10.00
CA THR A 5 11.34 17.41 -10.34
C THR A 5 11.39 16.25 -9.34
N ASN A 6 11.92 15.10 -9.79
CA ASN A 6 12.12 13.92 -8.93
C ASN A 6 12.96 14.22 -7.67
N LEU A 7 13.90 15.17 -7.75
CA LEU A 7 14.68 15.64 -6.61
C LEU A 7 13.82 16.40 -5.59
N MET A 8 12.83 17.17 -6.04
CA MET A 8 11.91 17.88 -5.13
C MET A 8 11.01 16.90 -4.38
N LEU A 9 10.61 15.78 -5.00
CA LEU A 9 9.77 14.76 -4.38
C LEU A 9 10.48 13.97 -3.26
N ARG A 10 11.81 13.85 -3.31
CA ARG A 10 12.61 13.15 -2.28
C ARG A 10 13.09 14.02 -1.13
N ARG A 11 12.73 15.31 -1.07
CA ARG A 11 13.25 16.24 -0.05
C ARG A 11 12.75 15.96 1.37
N GLU A 12 11.63 15.26 1.50
CA GLU A 12 11.04 14.98 2.82
C GLU A 12 11.85 13.93 3.58
N SER A 13 12.14 14.22 4.85
CA SER A 13 12.86 13.31 5.74
C SER A 13 12.14 11.97 5.87
N GLY A 14 12.88 10.87 5.81
CA GLY A 14 12.32 9.52 5.90
C GLY A 14 11.67 9.00 4.62
N CYS A 15 11.52 9.84 3.57
CA CYS A 15 11.02 9.41 2.26
C CYS A 15 12.09 8.57 1.55
N PHE A 16 11.83 7.28 1.34
CA PHE A 16 12.77 6.39 0.66
C PHE A 16 12.35 6.09 -0.79
N GLY A 17 11.09 6.35 -1.16
CA GLY A 17 10.57 6.03 -2.48
C GLY A 17 9.29 6.76 -2.82
N PHE A 18 8.99 6.86 -4.11
CA PHE A 18 7.74 7.45 -4.60
C PHE A 18 7.35 6.85 -5.95
N THR A 19 6.07 6.96 -6.29
CA THR A 19 5.49 6.65 -7.60
C THR A 19 4.77 7.89 -8.13
N HIS A 20 4.08 7.75 -9.27
CA HIS A 20 3.19 8.77 -9.81
C HIS A 20 1.91 8.98 -8.98
N GLU A 21 1.63 8.14 -7.97
CA GLU A 21 0.43 8.26 -7.12
C GLU A 21 0.75 8.57 -5.66
N ARG A 22 1.89 8.09 -5.14
CA ARG A 22 2.16 8.09 -3.69
C ARG A 22 3.64 8.13 -3.34
N LYS A 23 3.96 8.57 -2.12
CA LYS A 23 5.27 8.51 -1.47
C LYS A 23 5.29 7.46 -0.36
N TYR A 24 6.48 6.95 -0.08
CA TYR A 24 6.72 5.95 0.95
C TYR A 24 7.79 6.43 1.92
N TYR A 25 7.51 6.25 3.21
CA TYR A 25 8.41 6.65 4.28
C TYR A 25 8.68 5.47 5.21
N HIS A 26 9.86 5.51 5.81
CA HIS A 26 10.23 4.65 6.91
C HIS A 26 10.73 5.55 8.05
N VAL A 27 9.99 5.58 9.15
CA VAL A 27 10.24 6.45 10.30
C VAL A 27 9.97 5.65 11.57
N ASP A 28 10.95 5.55 12.47
CA ASP A 28 10.81 4.94 13.80
C ASP A 28 10.11 3.56 13.80
N GLY A 29 10.50 2.67 12.88
CA GLY A 29 9.89 1.32 12.77
C GLY A 29 8.46 1.33 12.23
N SER A 30 8.00 2.45 11.68
CA SER A 30 6.72 2.58 10.98
C SER A 30 6.93 2.72 9.49
N PHE A 31 6.08 2.04 8.72
CA PHE A 31 5.96 2.21 7.28
C PHE A 31 4.79 3.13 6.97
N ILE A 32 5.05 4.21 6.22
CA ILE A 32 4.04 5.21 5.90
C ILE A 32 3.83 5.28 4.40
N LYS A 33 2.57 5.20 3.97
CA LYS A 33 2.14 5.50 2.60
C LYS A 33 1.42 6.83 2.60
N ARG A 34 1.79 7.73 1.69
CA ARG A 34 1.14 9.05 1.53
C ARG A 34 0.76 9.27 0.08
N SER A 35 -0.48 9.68 -0.22
CA SER A 35 -0.81 10.10 -1.59
C SER A 35 -0.06 11.38 -1.97
N LEU A 36 0.17 11.58 -3.28
CA LEU A 36 0.74 12.83 -3.77
C LEU A 36 -0.27 13.96 -3.67
N ARG A 37 0.18 15.10 -3.15
CA ARG A 37 -0.58 16.35 -3.14
C ARG A 37 -0.73 16.89 -4.57
N PRO A 38 -1.75 17.70 -4.87
CA PRO A 38 -1.89 18.33 -6.18
C PRO A 38 -0.65 19.11 -6.64
N SER A 39 0.06 19.75 -5.71
CA SER A 39 1.32 20.46 -5.98
C SER A 39 2.51 19.55 -6.27
N GLU A 40 2.38 18.25 -6.05
CA GLU A 40 3.44 17.24 -6.21
C GLU A 40 3.20 16.33 -7.43
N TRP A 41 2.11 16.56 -8.17
CA TRP A 41 1.80 15.77 -9.35
C TRP A 41 2.89 15.93 -10.42
N GLN A 42 3.21 14.81 -11.06
CA GLN A 42 4.32 14.72 -11.99
C GLN A 42 3.85 15.02 -13.41
N HIS A 43 4.72 15.64 -14.20
CA HIS A 43 4.49 15.80 -15.64
C HIS A 43 4.96 14.55 -16.39
N ASN A 44 4.19 14.14 -17.40
CA ASN A 44 4.62 13.14 -18.36
C ASN A 44 5.86 13.67 -19.11
N PRO A 45 7.01 12.99 -19.03
CA PRO A 45 8.25 13.47 -19.64
C PRO A 45 8.20 13.52 -21.18
N PHE A 46 7.29 12.77 -21.81
CA PHE A 46 7.13 12.73 -23.26
C PHE A 46 6.04 13.68 -23.76
N ALA A 47 4.88 13.70 -23.09
CA ALA A 47 3.73 14.49 -23.53
C ALA A 47 3.65 15.89 -22.89
N GLY A 48 4.42 16.15 -21.83
CA GLY A 48 4.36 17.40 -21.05
C GLY A 48 3.08 17.57 -20.20
N THR A 49 2.11 16.67 -20.33
CA THR A 49 0.84 16.70 -19.62
C THR A 49 0.99 16.34 -18.15
N LEU A 50 0.19 16.97 -17.30
CA LEU A 50 0.17 16.67 -15.86
C LEU A 50 -0.50 15.31 -15.62
N PHE A 51 0.17 14.43 -14.88
CA PHE A 51 -0.41 13.17 -14.44
C PHE A 51 -1.24 13.40 -13.18
N ILE A 52 -2.56 13.23 -13.28
CA ILE A 52 -3.50 13.38 -12.16
C ILE A 52 -3.87 11.97 -11.65
N PRO A 53 -3.45 11.58 -10.43
CA PRO A 53 -3.81 10.28 -9.86
C PRO A 53 -5.33 10.17 -9.68
N ARG A 54 -5.94 9.16 -10.30
CA ARG A 54 -7.38 8.90 -10.14
C ARG A 54 -7.62 8.05 -8.91
N PHE A 55 -8.50 8.52 -8.03
CA PHE A 55 -8.89 7.84 -6.79
C PHE A 55 -7.70 7.52 -5.85
N GLY A 56 -6.64 8.33 -5.87
CA GLY A 56 -5.42 8.05 -5.09
C GLY A 56 -5.67 7.99 -3.58
N ASN A 57 -6.51 8.89 -3.07
CA ASN A 57 -6.85 8.99 -1.65
C ASN A 57 -7.77 7.85 -1.23
N GLU A 58 -8.81 7.59 -2.02
CA GLU A 58 -9.81 6.55 -1.80
C GLU A 58 -9.19 5.16 -1.80
N ARG A 59 -8.19 4.93 -2.66
CA ARG A 59 -7.44 3.68 -2.69
C ARG A 59 -6.62 3.46 -1.41
N LEU A 60 -6.02 4.51 -0.86
CA LEU A 60 -5.31 4.41 0.43
C LEU A 60 -6.28 4.18 1.58
N MET A 61 -7.38 4.93 1.64
CA MET A 61 -8.43 4.71 2.65
C MET A 61 -8.97 3.28 2.59
N ASN A 62 -9.17 2.75 1.38
CA ASN A 62 -9.58 1.36 1.20
C ASN A 62 -8.51 0.37 1.66
N GLU A 63 -7.23 0.63 1.38
CA GLU A 63 -6.13 -0.21 1.86
C GLU A 63 -6.10 -0.28 3.40
N ALA A 64 -6.24 0.84 4.09
CA ALA A 64 -6.33 0.89 5.55
C ALA A 64 -7.56 0.12 6.08
N ALA A 65 -8.71 0.27 5.43
CA ALA A 65 -9.93 -0.46 5.79
C ALA A 65 -9.77 -1.98 5.59
N VAL A 66 -9.10 -2.41 4.52
CA VAL A 66 -8.78 -3.83 4.26
C VAL A 66 -7.84 -4.39 5.32
N LEU A 67 -6.77 -3.67 5.68
CA LEU A 67 -5.84 -4.11 6.73
C LEU A 67 -6.57 -4.33 8.06
N ARG A 68 -7.40 -3.37 8.46
CA ARG A 68 -8.25 -3.51 9.66
C ARG A 68 -9.19 -4.70 9.56
N PHE A 69 -9.90 -4.83 8.45
CA PHE A 69 -10.86 -5.91 8.25
C PHE A 69 -10.20 -7.29 8.35
N ILE A 70 -9.05 -7.48 7.68
CA ILE A 70 -8.32 -8.76 7.73
C ILE A 70 -7.82 -9.05 9.14
N ALA A 71 -7.24 -8.06 9.83
CA ALA A 71 -6.78 -8.21 11.21
C ALA A 71 -7.92 -8.52 12.20
N GLU A 72 -9.12 -7.99 11.98
CA GLU A 72 -10.29 -8.21 12.83
C GLU A 72 -11.01 -9.53 12.55
N LYS A 73 -10.90 -10.08 11.34
CA LYS A 73 -11.72 -11.23 10.88
C LYS A 73 -10.92 -12.51 10.66
N THR A 74 -9.60 -12.45 10.63
CA THR A 74 -8.75 -13.59 10.32
C THR A 74 -7.49 -13.59 11.17
N ASP A 75 -6.84 -14.74 11.28
CA ASP A 75 -5.53 -14.89 11.92
C ASP A 75 -4.36 -14.69 10.94
N ILE A 76 -4.62 -14.09 9.76
CA ILE A 76 -3.57 -13.81 8.77
C ILE A 76 -2.67 -12.71 9.34
N PRO A 77 -1.34 -12.91 9.39
CA PRO A 77 -0.42 -11.89 9.86
C PRO A 77 -0.42 -10.73 8.87
N VAL A 78 -0.97 -9.61 9.28
CA VAL A 78 -0.94 -8.34 8.54
C VAL A 78 -0.29 -7.26 9.40
N PRO A 79 0.40 -6.27 8.81
CA PRO A 79 1.02 -5.19 9.56
C PRO A 79 -0.03 -4.45 10.41
N ARG A 80 0.32 -4.15 11.66
CA ARG A 80 -0.57 -3.39 12.52
C ARG A 80 -0.79 -1.99 11.97
N LEU A 81 -2.05 -1.63 11.72
CA LEU A 81 -2.41 -0.27 11.34
C LEU A 81 -2.41 0.64 12.58
N TYR A 82 -1.56 1.67 12.58
CA TYR A 82 -1.55 2.69 13.63
C TYR A 82 -2.54 3.81 13.35
N GLY A 83 -2.73 4.19 12.08
CA GLY A 83 -3.70 5.22 11.72
C GLY A 83 -3.87 5.42 10.23
N CYS A 84 -5.01 6.00 9.86
CA CYS A 84 -5.29 6.49 8.52
C CYS A 84 -5.95 7.87 8.66
N PHE A 85 -5.35 8.91 8.12
CA PHE A 85 -5.84 10.28 8.24
C PHE A 85 -5.50 11.11 7.00
N GLU A 86 -6.20 12.22 6.85
CA GLU A 86 -5.93 13.20 5.79
C GLU A 86 -5.23 14.41 6.40
N ASP A 87 -4.17 14.88 5.73
CA ASP A 87 -3.45 16.09 6.06
C ASP A 87 -2.96 16.75 4.76
N ASP A 88 -3.17 18.07 4.64
CA ASP A 88 -2.81 18.87 3.47
C ASP A 88 -3.23 18.24 2.11
N ASN A 89 -4.50 17.82 2.01
CA ASN A 89 -5.10 17.15 0.85
C ASN A 89 -4.41 15.83 0.43
N ALA A 90 -3.60 15.25 1.31
CA ALA A 90 -2.99 13.93 1.13
C ALA A 90 -3.49 12.97 2.21
N VAL A 91 -3.75 11.72 1.82
CA VAL A 91 -4.09 10.65 2.74
C VAL A 91 -2.81 9.94 3.17
N TYR A 92 -2.69 9.72 4.47
CA TYR A 92 -1.60 9.00 5.11
C TYR A 92 -2.14 7.70 5.68
N ILE A 93 -1.43 6.60 5.42
CA ILE A 93 -1.57 5.34 6.13
C ILE A 93 -0.28 5.12 6.89
N VAL A 94 -0.38 4.97 8.20
CA VAL A 94 0.73 4.69 9.09
C VAL A 94 0.53 3.27 9.64
N MET A 95 1.48 2.39 9.36
CA MET A 95 1.43 0.99 9.78
C MET A 95 2.80 0.52 10.27
N GLU A 96 2.81 -0.61 10.97
CA GLU A 96 4.01 -1.30 11.41
C GLU A 96 4.95 -1.60 10.23
N TYR A 97 6.25 -1.37 10.42
CA TYR A 97 7.26 -1.87 9.50
C TYR A 97 7.56 -3.33 9.84
N VAL A 98 7.17 -4.24 8.94
CA VAL A 98 7.46 -5.67 9.08
C VAL A 98 8.78 -5.99 8.40
N GLU A 99 9.76 -6.41 9.19
CA GLU A 99 11.03 -6.91 8.67
C GLU A 99 10.86 -8.30 8.05
N GLY A 100 11.42 -8.47 6.86
CA GLY A 100 11.57 -9.80 6.32
C GLY A 100 12.17 -9.81 4.93
N VAL A 101 12.18 -11.01 4.36
CA VAL A 101 12.94 -11.33 3.16
C VAL A 101 11.98 -11.62 2.02
N SER A 102 12.30 -11.11 0.82
CA SER A 102 11.54 -11.46 -0.38
C SER A 102 11.59 -12.96 -0.63
N MET A 103 10.44 -13.58 -0.93
CA MET A 103 10.37 -15.01 -1.26
C MET A 103 11.32 -15.43 -2.39
N ALA A 104 11.68 -14.50 -3.30
CA ALA A 104 12.64 -14.76 -4.37
C ALA A 104 14.06 -15.07 -3.87
N LYS A 105 14.38 -14.69 -2.62
CA LYS A 105 15.68 -14.93 -1.97
C LYS A 105 15.68 -16.15 -1.05
N LEU A 106 14.52 -16.78 -0.82
CA LEU A 106 14.43 -17.99 0.00
C LEU A 106 14.99 -19.19 -0.75
N ASN A 107 15.58 -20.13 -0.02
CA ASN A 107 15.97 -21.40 -0.61
C ASN A 107 14.71 -22.24 -0.96
N PRO A 108 14.82 -23.24 -1.85
CA PRO A 108 13.65 -24.02 -2.29
C PRO A 108 12.90 -24.75 -1.15
N GLU A 109 13.62 -25.18 -0.12
CA GLU A 109 13.03 -25.91 1.02
C GLU A 109 12.20 -24.98 1.91
N GLN A 110 12.76 -23.82 2.29
CA GLN A 110 12.07 -22.76 3.03
C GLN A 110 10.87 -22.24 2.24
N ARG A 111 11.04 -22.06 0.92
CA ARG A 111 9.96 -21.60 0.05
C ARG A 111 8.77 -22.56 0.07
N LYS A 112 9.01 -23.88 0.08
CA LYS A 112 7.94 -24.88 0.13
C LYS A 112 7.13 -24.80 1.44
N ILE A 113 7.78 -24.47 2.55
CA ILE A 113 7.10 -24.25 3.85
C ILE A 113 6.17 -23.04 3.74
N VAL A 114 6.70 -21.91 3.24
CA VAL A 114 5.93 -20.67 3.07
C VAL A 114 4.78 -20.83 2.06
N GLU A 115 4.97 -21.61 1.00
CA GLU A 115 3.91 -21.89 0.02
C GLU A 115 2.69 -22.59 0.66
N VAL A 116 2.92 -23.54 1.56
CA VAL A 116 1.83 -24.23 2.29
C VAL A 116 1.06 -23.26 3.20
N GLU A 117 1.76 -22.36 3.90
CA GLU A 117 1.12 -21.34 4.74
C GLU A 117 0.29 -20.35 3.90
N LEU A 118 0.86 -19.87 2.79
CA LEU A 118 0.19 -18.96 1.87
C LEU A 118 -1.05 -19.59 1.22
N GLU A 119 -1.01 -20.88 0.90
CA GLU A 119 -2.21 -21.61 0.44
C GLU A 119 -3.32 -21.60 1.50
N GLY A 120 -2.97 -21.75 2.77
CA GLY A 120 -3.89 -21.61 3.89
C GLY A 120 -4.54 -20.23 3.93
N TYR A 121 -3.73 -19.17 3.89
CA TYR A 121 -4.23 -17.79 3.88
C TYR A 121 -5.10 -17.50 2.65
N LEU A 122 -4.71 -17.99 1.46
CA LEU A 122 -5.51 -17.85 0.25
C LEU A 122 -6.87 -18.55 0.36
N LYS A 123 -6.93 -19.74 0.98
CA LYS A 123 -8.21 -20.42 1.25
C LYS A 123 -9.09 -19.58 2.17
N THR A 124 -8.54 -19.04 3.25
CA THR A 124 -9.26 -18.14 4.16
C THR A 124 -9.78 -16.93 3.41
N LEU A 125 -8.93 -16.24 2.64
CA LEU A 125 -9.33 -15.05 1.88
C LEU A 125 -10.43 -15.35 0.86
N ARG A 126 -10.35 -16.47 0.15
CA ARG A 126 -11.36 -16.90 -0.83
C ARG A 126 -12.69 -17.32 -0.19
N SER A 127 -12.66 -17.76 1.06
CA SER A 127 -13.88 -18.14 1.78
C SER A 127 -14.69 -16.93 2.24
N MET A 128 -14.05 -15.77 2.41
CA MET A 128 -14.72 -14.53 2.80
C MET A 128 -15.64 -14.04 1.68
N LYS A 129 -16.87 -13.70 2.04
CA LYS A 129 -17.89 -13.15 1.14
C LYS A 129 -18.48 -11.88 1.74
N SER A 130 -18.89 -10.96 0.88
CA SER A 130 -19.57 -9.72 1.25
C SER A 130 -20.70 -9.49 0.26
N ASP A 131 -21.85 -9.05 0.77
CA ASP A 131 -22.99 -8.64 -0.05
C ASP A 131 -22.88 -7.17 -0.49
N ILE A 132 -21.84 -6.46 -0.02
CA ILE A 132 -21.54 -5.07 -0.34
C ILE A 132 -20.50 -5.05 -1.47
N TRP A 133 -20.84 -4.35 -2.56
CA TRP A 133 -19.94 -4.15 -3.69
C TRP A 133 -18.77 -3.23 -3.32
N GLY A 134 -17.56 -3.59 -3.74
CA GLY A 134 -16.34 -2.83 -3.47
C GLY A 134 -15.52 -3.41 -2.32
N GLY A 135 -14.72 -2.56 -1.67
CA GLY A 135 -13.94 -2.97 -0.49
C GLY A 135 -14.71 -2.86 0.82
N PRO A 136 -14.09 -3.18 1.97
CA PRO A 136 -14.72 -3.09 3.30
C PRO A 136 -15.24 -1.70 3.67
N SER A 137 -14.74 -0.67 2.99
CA SER A 137 -15.17 0.73 3.11
C SER A 137 -16.41 1.08 2.27
N GLY A 138 -16.91 0.18 1.43
CA GLY A 138 -17.94 0.45 0.42
C GLY A 138 -17.46 1.31 -0.75
N ILE A 139 -16.18 1.71 -0.76
CA ILE A 139 -15.56 2.45 -1.85
C ILE A 139 -15.40 1.52 -3.05
N VAL A 140 -15.98 1.92 -4.18
CA VAL A 140 -15.82 1.22 -5.46
C VAL A 140 -14.46 1.55 -6.06
N SER A 141 -13.41 0.86 -5.59
CA SER A 141 -12.11 0.92 -6.23
C SER A 141 -12.12 0.07 -7.51
N LEU A 142 -12.31 0.71 -8.67
CA LEU A 142 -12.24 0.03 -9.97
C LEU A 142 -10.85 -0.65 -10.15
N PRO A 143 -10.80 -1.86 -10.74
CA PRO A 143 -9.57 -2.64 -10.84
C PRO A 143 -8.68 -2.04 -11.95
N TYR A 144 -7.78 -1.13 -11.60
CA TYR A 144 -6.72 -0.70 -12.54
C TYR A 144 -5.30 -0.99 -12.06
N LEU A 145 -5.08 -1.26 -10.77
CA LEU A 145 -3.84 -1.85 -10.30
C LEU A 145 -4.14 -2.80 -9.15
N SER A 146 -3.90 -4.08 -9.40
CA SER A 146 -3.90 -5.18 -8.45
C SER A 146 -3.23 -4.76 -7.15
N ILE A 147 -3.89 -5.00 -6.02
CA ILE A 147 -3.28 -4.90 -4.70
C ILE A 147 -2.16 -5.95 -4.65
N ILE A 148 -0.90 -5.52 -4.78
CA ILE A 148 0.24 -6.35 -4.43
C ILE A 148 0.33 -6.31 -2.90
N PHE A 149 -0.35 -7.24 -2.24
CA PHE A 149 -0.02 -7.57 -0.85
C PHE A 149 1.37 -8.21 -0.88
N MET A 150 2.39 -7.46 -0.50
CA MET A 150 3.68 -8.03 -0.13
C MET A 150 3.51 -8.60 1.27
N LEU A 151 2.99 -9.83 1.37
CA LEU A 151 3.06 -10.65 2.57
C LEU A 151 4.54 -10.90 2.84
N ILE A 152 5.12 -10.08 3.73
CA ILE A 152 6.43 -10.34 4.31
C ILE A 152 6.14 -11.21 5.54
N ILE A 153 6.40 -12.50 5.41
CA ILE A 153 6.39 -13.44 6.55
C ILE A 153 7.82 -13.44 7.11
N SER A 154 7.96 -13.06 8.38
CA SER A 154 9.20 -13.27 9.14
C SER A 154 9.36 -14.77 9.36
N VAL A 155 10.47 -15.34 8.87
CA VAL A 155 10.93 -16.71 9.16
C VAL A 155 11.87 -16.66 10.36
#